data_AF-A0A6A6LQM7-F1
#
_entry.id   AF-A0A6A6LQM7-F1
#
_cell.length_a   1.000
_cell.length_b   1.000
_cell.length_c   1.000
_cell.angle_alpha   90.00
_cell.angle_beta   90.00
_cell.angle_gamma   90.00
#
_symmetry.space_group_name_H-M   'P 1'
#
loop_
_entity.id
_entity.type
_entity.pdbx_description
1 polymer ?
#
loop_
_entity_poly.entity_id
_entity_poly.type
_entity_poly.pdbx_seq_one_letter_code
_entity_poly.pdbx_strand_id
1 'polypeptide(L)'
;MLGMPLIFARRKWGLSKVMCIIIDNASSNDSAISQLKKRLLILKKNAFVVGGDAFHMRCCAHIIQLVVMDRLDAVQGSIRRIRDVVKHVNRYNNRFQVEFWDELPSEFDWHNARILCNFLEKFYDVT
;
A
#
# COMPACT_ATOMS: atom_id res chain seq x y z
N MET A 1 0.74 -13.08 -16.03
CA MET A 1 0.96 -14.54 -15.81
C MET A 1 0.35 -15.09 -14.49
N LEU A 2 -0.64 -14.42 -13.88
CA LEU A 2 -1.22 -14.84 -12.58
C LEU A 2 -2.18 -16.05 -12.64
N GLY A 3 -2.66 -16.43 -13.83
CA GLY A 3 -3.76 -17.39 -13.95
C GLY A 3 -3.40 -18.87 -13.69
N MET A 4 -2.20 -19.31 -14.04
CA MET A 4 -1.79 -20.72 -13.87
C MET A 4 -1.55 -21.12 -12.40
N PRO A 5 -0.85 -20.31 -11.58
CA PRO A 5 -0.67 -20.59 -10.16
C PRO A 5 -2.00 -20.75 -9.40
N LEU A 6 -2.99 -19.91 -9.71
CA LEU A 6 -4.30 -19.91 -9.05
C LEU A 6 -5.13 -21.16 -9.40
N ILE A 7 -5.06 -21.62 -10.66
CA ILE A 7 -5.70 -22.87 -11.08
C ILE A 7 -5.07 -24.08 -10.38
N PHE A 8 -3.74 -24.07 -10.21
CA PHE A 8 -3.02 -25.12 -9.49
C PHE A 8 -3.35 -25.11 -7.99
N ALA A 9 -3.31 -23.93 -7.36
CA ALA A 9 -3.67 -23.76 -5.94
C ALA A 9 -5.09 -24.25 -5.66
N ARG A 10 -6.06 -23.92 -6.53
CA ARG A 10 -7.44 -24.42 -6.43
C ARG A 10 -7.50 -25.95 -6.37
N ARG A 11 -6.77 -26.64 -7.25
CA ARG A 11 -6.72 -28.11 -7.27
C ARG A 11 -6.02 -28.65 -6.02
N LYS A 12 -4.87 -28.08 -5.68
CA LYS A 12 -4.06 -28.47 -4.50
C LYS A 12 -4.86 -28.34 -3.20
N TRP A 13 -5.67 -27.28 -3.08
CA TRP A 13 -6.46 -26.98 -1.88
C TRP A 13 -7.87 -27.56 -1.92
N GLY A 14 -8.25 -28.31 -2.97
CA GLY A 14 -9.59 -28.90 -3.09
C GLY A 14 -10.73 -27.90 -3.24
N LEU A 15 -10.44 -26.66 -3.65
CA LEU A 15 -11.43 -25.59 -3.76
C LEU A 15 -12.41 -25.85 -4.92
N SER A 16 -13.65 -26.19 -4.57
CA SER A 16 -14.68 -26.55 -5.53
C SER A 16 -15.27 -25.36 -6.28
N LYS A 17 -15.31 -24.19 -5.62
CA LYS A 17 -15.75 -22.88 -6.12
C LYS A 17 -14.85 -21.78 -5.57
N VAL A 18 -14.71 -20.69 -6.31
CA VAL A 18 -14.01 -19.48 -5.86
C VAL A 18 -15.04 -18.41 -5.53
N MET A 19 -14.93 -17.82 -4.34
CA MET A 19 -15.82 -16.73 -3.92
C MET A 19 -15.24 -15.37 -4.33
N CYS A 20 -14.03 -15.06 -3.86
CA CYS A 20 -13.40 -13.76 -4.04
C CYS A 20 -11.88 -13.91 -4.21
N ILE A 21 -11.30 -13.01 -4.98
CA ILE A 21 -9.87 -12.76 -5.07
C ILE A 21 -9.64 -11.28 -4.71
N ILE A 22 -8.76 -11.05 -3.73
CA ILE A 22 -8.33 -9.72 -3.31
C ILE A 22 -6.93 -9.48 -3.87
N ILE A 23 -6.77 -8.44 -4.68
CA ILE A 23 -5.50 -8.05 -5.31
C ILE A 23 -5.30 -6.55 -5.23
N ASP A 24 -4.06 -6.09 -5.42
CA ASP A 24 -3.71 -4.69 -5.48
C ASP A 24 -4.46 -3.97 -6.62
N ASN A 25 -4.72 -2.68 -6.44
CA ASN A 25 -5.52 -1.87 -7.38
C ASN A 25 -4.66 -1.34 -8.53
N ALA A 26 -4.08 -2.25 -9.32
CA ALA A 26 -3.32 -1.94 -10.53
C ALA A 26 -4.17 -2.21 -11.78
N SER A 27 -4.11 -1.35 -12.80
CA SER A 27 -4.88 -1.54 -14.05
C SER A 27 -4.53 -2.84 -14.79
N SER A 28 -3.29 -3.31 -14.66
CA SER A 28 -2.83 -4.60 -15.19
C SER A 28 -3.58 -5.80 -14.59
N ASN A 29 -4.06 -5.66 -13.35
CA ASN A 29 -4.79 -6.70 -12.64
C ASN A 29 -6.22 -6.88 -13.13
N ASP A 30 -6.87 -5.81 -13.61
CA ASP A 30 -8.23 -5.90 -14.16
C ASP A 30 -8.26 -6.86 -15.37
N SER A 31 -7.26 -6.75 -16.25
CA SER A 31 -7.11 -7.64 -17.41
C SER A 31 -6.76 -9.07 -16.99
N ALA A 32 -5.92 -9.25 -15.96
CA ALA A 32 -5.56 -10.56 -15.44
C ALA A 32 -6.76 -11.28 -14.79
N ILE A 33 -7.58 -10.57 -14.02
CA ILE A 33 -8.80 -11.08 -13.40
C ILE A 33 -9.83 -11.48 -14.45
N SER A 34 -10.04 -10.64 -15.47
CA SER A 34 -10.96 -10.96 -16.58
C SER A 34 -10.56 -12.27 -17.28
N GLN A 35 -9.27 -12.44 -17.57
CA GLN A 35 -8.74 -13.66 -18.17
C GLN A 35 -8.87 -14.88 -17.24
N LEU A 36 -8.61 -14.71 -15.95
CA LEU A 36 -8.76 -15.77 -14.96
C LEU A 36 -10.22 -16.21 -14.81
N LYS A 37 -11.17 -15.25 -14.75
CA LYS A 37 -12.60 -15.52 -14.66
C LYS A 37 -13.07 -16.39 -15.84
N LYS A 38 -12.66 -16.02 -17.07
CA LYS A 38 -12.95 -16.81 -18.29
C LYS A 38 -12.37 -18.23 -18.22
N ARG A 39 -11.11 -18.38 -17.81
CA ARG A 39 -10.46 -19.69 -17.70
C ARG A 39 -11.15 -20.60 -16.68
N LEU A 40 -11.58 -20.06 -15.55
CA LEU A 40 -12.29 -20.83 -14.52
C LEU A 40 -13.66 -21.32 -15.00
N LEU A 41 -14.40 -20.49 -15.76
CA LEU A 41 -15.68 -20.89 -16.37
C LEU A 41 -15.53 -21.99 -17.42
N ILE A 42 -14.46 -21.93 -18.23
CA ILE A 42 -14.14 -22.99 -19.20
C ILE A 42 -13.88 -24.32 -18.48
N LEU A 43 -13.18 -24.29 -17.34
CA LEU A 43 -12.86 -25.49 -16.57
C LEU A 43 -14.07 -26.07 -15.82
N LYS A 44 -14.99 -25.22 -15.36
CA LYS A 44 -16.18 -25.65 -14.62
C LYS A 44 -17.28 -24.58 -14.71
N LYS A 45 -18.44 -24.94 -15.28
CA LYS A 45 -19.62 -24.04 -15.39
C LYS A 45 -20.03 -23.40 -14.05
N ASN A 46 -19.93 -24.15 -12.95
CA ASN A 46 -20.26 -23.68 -11.60
C ASN A 46 -19.00 -23.40 -10.76
N ALA A 47 -18.01 -22.71 -11.34
CA ALA A 47 -16.74 -22.39 -10.67
C ALA A 47 -16.85 -21.30 -9.59
N PHE A 48 -17.96 -20.56 -9.50
CA PHE A 48 -18.09 -19.40 -8.61
C PHE A 48 -19.25 -19.50 -7.63
N VAL A 49 -19.09 -18.77 -6.53
CA VAL A 49 -20.15 -18.48 -5.55
C VAL A 49 -20.90 -17.23 -6.03
N VAL A 50 -22.24 -17.19 -5.86
CA VAL A 50 -23.12 -16.09 -6.34
C VAL A 50 -22.82 -15.65 -7.78
N GLY A 51 -22.74 -16.61 -8.72
CA GLY A 51 -22.51 -16.31 -10.15
C GLY A 51 -21.15 -15.66 -10.49
N GLY A 52 -20.30 -15.41 -9.51
CA GLY A 52 -19.04 -14.67 -9.68
C GLY A 52 -19.19 -13.15 -9.58
N ASP A 53 -20.26 -12.65 -8.95
CA ASP A 53 -20.48 -11.21 -8.70
C ASP A 53 -19.46 -10.66 -7.68
N ALA A 54 -19.12 -11.46 -6.66
CA ALA A 54 -18.11 -11.10 -5.64
C ALA A 54 -16.68 -11.52 -6.01
N PHE A 55 -16.43 -11.92 -7.27
CA PHE A 55 -15.17 -12.57 -7.66
C PHE A 55 -13.94 -11.67 -7.53
N HIS A 56 -14.10 -10.35 -7.69
CA HIS A 56 -13.01 -9.39 -7.63
C HIS A 56 -13.29 -8.35 -6.54
N MET A 57 -12.40 -8.30 -5.55
CA MET A 57 -12.33 -7.19 -4.60
C MET A 57 -10.96 -6.53 -4.72
N ARG A 58 -10.95 -5.19 -4.68
CA ARG A 58 -9.71 -4.42 -4.65
C ARG A 58 -9.17 -4.40 -3.23
N CYS A 59 -7.85 -4.47 -3.09
CA CYS A 59 -7.19 -4.36 -1.80
C CYS A 59 -7.31 -2.92 -1.27
N CYS A 60 -7.88 -2.76 -0.07
CA CYS A 60 -7.99 -1.46 0.61
C CYS A 60 -6.61 -0.84 0.90
N ALA A 61 -5.57 -1.66 1.07
CA ALA A 61 -4.22 -1.19 1.36
C ALA A 61 -3.68 -0.24 0.27
N HIS A 62 -4.04 -0.45 -0.99
CA HIS A 62 -3.60 0.44 -2.07
C HIS A 62 -4.31 1.80 -2.03
N ILE A 63 -5.61 1.82 -1.72
CA ILE A 63 -6.36 3.08 -1.55
C ILE A 63 -5.79 3.87 -0.38
N ILE A 64 -5.52 3.17 0.74
CA ILE A 64 -4.86 3.74 1.90
C ILE A 64 -3.48 4.30 1.51
N GLN A 65 -2.68 3.54 0.76
CA GLN A 65 -1.38 4.00 0.28
C GLN A 65 -1.50 5.28 -0.56
N LEU A 66 -2.44 5.37 -1.49
CA LEU A 66 -2.63 6.56 -2.32
C LEU A 66 -2.99 7.79 -1.46
N VAL A 67 -3.91 7.64 -0.50
CA VAL A 67 -4.31 8.73 0.41
C VAL A 67 -3.15 9.17 1.29
N VAL A 68 -2.39 8.22 1.85
CA VAL A 68 -1.23 8.51 2.68
C VAL A 68 -0.14 9.21 1.86
N MET A 69 0.14 8.74 0.64
CA MET A 69 1.16 9.34 -0.23
C MET A 69 0.82 10.77 -0.64
N ASP A 70 -0.42 11.03 -1.06
CA ASP A 70 -0.88 12.40 -1.40
C ASP A 70 -0.69 13.38 -0.24
N ARG A 71 -0.97 12.93 1.00
CA ARG A 71 -0.76 13.74 2.21
C ARG A 71 0.71 13.89 2.57
N LEU A 72 1.54 12.87 2.33
CA LEU A 72 2.97 12.92 2.54
C LEU A 72 3.66 13.90 1.58
N ASP A 73 3.20 13.98 0.33
CA ASP A 73 3.74 14.92 -0.67
C ASP A 73 3.59 16.38 -0.20
N ALA A 74 2.47 16.71 0.46
CA ALA A 74 2.23 18.05 1.00
C ALA A 74 3.20 18.46 2.13
N VAL A 75 3.77 17.49 2.86
CA VAL A 75 4.69 17.72 4.00
C VAL A 75 6.12 17.26 3.72
N GLN A 76 6.42 16.86 2.48
CA GLN A 76 7.70 16.27 2.10
C GLN A 76 8.89 17.19 2.40
N GLY A 77 8.72 18.50 2.21
CA GLY A 77 9.74 19.52 2.52
C GLY A 77 10.11 19.55 4.02
N SER A 78 9.10 19.61 4.89
CA SER A 78 9.27 19.53 6.34
C SER A 78 9.95 18.23 6.77
N ILE A 79 9.50 17.09 6.22
CA ILE A 79 10.11 15.77 6.52
C ILE A 79 11.59 15.75 6.13
N ARG A 80 11.92 16.27 4.95
CA ARG A 80 13.30 16.30 4.46
C ARG A 80 14.20 17.10 5.40
N ARG A 81 13.83 18.33 5.74
CA ARG A 81 14.60 19.20 6.64
C ARG A 81 14.84 18.53 7.99
N ILE A 82 13.78 18.00 8.61
CA ILE A 82 13.87 17.30 9.90
C ILE A 82 14.79 16.08 9.80
N ARG A 83 14.61 15.27 8.76
CA ARG A 83 15.42 14.05 8.53
C ARG A 83 16.89 14.39 8.40
N ASP A 84 17.23 15.43 7.67
CA ASP A 84 18.61 15.80 7.44
C ASP A 84 19.27 16.27 8.75
N VAL A 85 18.57 17.10 9.54
CA VAL A 85 19.04 17.51 10.88
C VAL A 85 19.25 16.30 11.79
N VAL A 86 18.28 15.39 11.88
CA VAL A 86 18.38 14.18 12.72
C VAL A 86 19.55 13.29 12.29
N LYS A 87 19.75 13.11 10.97
CA LYS A 87 20.88 12.33 10.44
C LYS A 87 22.23 12.94 10.84
N HIS A 88 22.36 14.25 10.79
CA HIS A 88 23.59 14.94 11.20
C HIS A 88 23.84 14.74 12.69
N VAL A 89 22.85 15.04 13.54
CA VAL A 89 22.95 14.87 15.00
C VAL A 89 23.38 13.44 15.36
N ASN A 90 22.77 12.44 14.72
CA ASN A 90 23.14 11.03 14.92
C ASN A 90 24.57 10.72 14.44
N ARG A 91 25.01 11.30 13.31
CA ARG A 91 26.36 11.09 12.77
C ARG A 91 27.46 11.70 13.66
N TYR A 92 27.16 12.79 14.36
CA TYR A 92 28.15 13.55 15.12
C TYR A 92 28.03 13.40 16.65
N ASN A 93 27.43 12.30 17.14
CA ASN A 93 27.22 11.99 18.56
C ASN A 93 26.44 13.09 19.30
N ASN A 94 25.23 13.39 18.83
CA ASN A 94 24.35 14.42 19.39
C ASN A 94 24.91 15.85 19.32
N ARG A 95 25.94 16.09 18.50
CA ARG A 95 26.42 17.45 18.22
C ARG A 95 25.67 18.04 17.04
N PHE A 96 25.13 19.23 17.25
CA PHE A 96 24.42 19.99 16.24
C PHE A 96 25.26 21.19 15.81
N GLN A 97 25.54 21.29 14.51
CA GLN A 97 26.28 22.41 13.92
C GLN A 97 25.35 23.21 13.00
N VAL A 98 25.04 24.45 13.41
CA VAL A 98 24.09 25.34 12.70
C VAL A 98 24.62 25.76 11.33
N GLU A 99 25.94 25.93 11.20
CA GLU A 99 26.64 26.41 10.00
C GLU A 99 26.49 25.48 8.78
N PHE A 100 25.98 24.25 8.97
CA PHE A 100 25.83 23.26 7.91
C PHE A 100 24.46 23.30 7.21
N TRP A 101 23.57 24.25 7.57
CA TRP A 101 22.17 24.26 7.15
C TRP A 101 21.75 25.57 6.48
N ASP A 102 21.31 25.48 5.22
CA ASP A 102 20.70 26.62 4.50
C ASP A 102 19.30 26.95 5.05
N GLU A 103 18.54 25.93 5.46
CA GLU A 103 17.22 26.07 6.08
C GLU A 103 17.08 25.10 7.26
N LEU A 104 17.00 25.66 8.47
CA LEU A 104 16.66 24.88 9.66
C LEU A 104 15.17 24.51 9.68
N PRO A 105 14.80 23.34 10.22
CA PRO A 105 13.41 23.03 10.49
C PRO A 105 12.81 24.09 11.42
N SER A 106 11.76 24.74 10.93
CA SER A 106 10.99 25.71 11.69
C SER A 106 10.04 25.03 12.68
N GLU A 107 9.48 25.81 13.63
CA GLU A 107 8.36 25.37 14.47
C GLU A 107 7.21 24.74 13.65
N PHE A 108 6.93 25.31 12.47
CA PHE A 108 5.92 24.79 11.55
C PHE A 108 6.27 23.39 11.03
N ASP A 109 7.55 23.11 10.76
CA ASP A 109 7.99 21.79 10.33
C ASP A 109 7.78 20.74 11.42
N TRP A 110 8.12 21.07 12.68
CA TRP A 110 7.91 20.19 13.82
C TRP A 110 6.43 19.97 14.13
N HIS A 111 5.60 21.00 13.96
CA HIS A 111 4.16 20.90 14.06
C HIS A 111 3.58 19.93 13.01
N ASN A 112 3.98 20.07 11.75
CA ASN A 112 3.58 19.16 10.66
C ASN A 112 4.01 17.73 10.93
N ALA A 113 5.23 17.51 11.44
CA ALA A 113 5.71 16.19 11.81
C ALA A 113 4.85 15.56 12.91
N ARG A 114 4.43 16.33 13.92
CA ARG A 114 3.55 15.83 14.99
C ARG A 114 2.16 15.45 14.49
N ILE A 115 1.56 16.28 13.64
CA ILE A 115 0.28 15.95 12.99
C ILE A 115 0.42 14.67 12.15
N LEU A 116 1.50 14.57 11.37
CA LEU A 116 1.77 13.41 10.54
C LEU A 116 1.94 12.14 11.36
N CYS A 117 2.71 12.18 12.46
CA CYS A 117 2.88 11.03 13.35
C CYS A 117 1.54 10.54 13.92
N ASN A 118 0.70 11.46 14.42
CA ASN A 118 -0.63 11.10 14.93
C ASN A 118 -1.55 10.54 13.84
N PHE A 119 -1.41 11.00 12.60
CA PHE A 119 -2.15 10.46 11.47
C PHE A 119 -1.67 9.05 11.12
N LEU A 120 -0.35 8.85 11.00
CA LEU A 120 0.26 7.57 10.63
C LEU A 120 0.09 6.49 11.71
N GLU A 121 0.06 6.87 12.99
CA GLU A 121 -0.19 5.96 14.12
C GLU A 121 -1.50 5.18 13.93
N LYS A 122 -2.56 5.86 13.46
CA LYS A 122 -3.85 5.21 13.17
C LYS A 122 -3.77 4.14 12.09
N PHE A 123 -2.83 4.25 11.14
CA PHE A 123 -2.63 3.23 10.12
C PHE A 123 -1.75 2.11 10.66
N TYR A 124 -0.72 2.43 11.44
CA TYR A 124 0.14 1.46 12.09
C TYR A 124 -0.64 0.49 13.00
N ASP A 125 -1.59 1.00 13.79
CA ASP A 125 -2.41 0.16 14.67
C ASP A 125 -3.34 -0.80 13.92
N VAL A 126 -3.66 -0.49 12.66
CA VAL A 126 -4.66 -1.20 11.85
C VAL A 126 -4.04 -2.18 10.85
N THR A 127 -2.73 -2.10 10.60
CA THR A 127 -1.97 -2.92 9.64
C THR A 127 -1.00 -3.86 10.31
#